data_AF-A0A3N7ZVW6-F1
#
_entry.id   AF-A0A3N7ZVW6-F1
#
_cell.length_a   1.000
_cell.length_b   1.000
_cell.length_c   1.000
_cell.angle_alpha   90.00
_cell.angle_beta   90.00
_cell.angle_gamma   90.00
#
_symmetry.space_group_name_H-M   'P 1'
#
loop_
_entity.id
_entity.type
_entity.pdbx_description
1 polymer ?
#
loop_
_entity_poly.entity_id
_entity_poly.type
_entity_poly.pdbx_seq_one_letter_code
_entity_poly.pdbx_strand_id
1 'polypeptide(L)'
;MIKVGDTLPDTHLFEYINDATEGCTLGPSAFSVREQTAGKRVVIFGLPGAFTLTCSSKHLPGYVDASADLAAAGVDEVWCVSVNDAFVMNAWGQVLEAAGKVRMISDGNADFTLALGLYQDLSRLGMGCRSQRYAMVVEDGMVKTLNVEMPGKFETTDARTILLTLQES
;
A
#
# COMPACT_ATOMS: atom_id res chain seq x y z
N MET A 1 -8.52 -5.71 14.10
CA MET A 1 -8.13 -4.43 13.50
C MET A 1 -6.82 -4.01 14.16
N ILE A 2 -5.78 -3.87 13.35
CA ILE A 2 -4.44 -3.41 13.72
C ILE A 2 -4.51 -2.03 14.40
N LYS A 3 -3.55 -1.73 15.28
CA LYS A 3 -3.46 -0.46 16.00
C LYS A 3 -2.03 0.08 15.97
N VAL A 4 -1.89 1.37 16.31
CA VAL A 4 -0.58 1.97 16.60
C VAL A 4 0.11 1.19 17.72
N GLY A 5 1.38 0.86 17.52
CA GLY A 5 2.20 0.03 18.41
C GLY A 5 2.19 -1.46 18.08
N ASP A 6 1.24 -1.95 17.27
CA ASP A 6 1.23 -3.34 16.84
C ASP A 6 2.32 -3.61 15.78
N THR A 7 2.85 -4.83 15.77
CA THR A 7 3.69 -5.33 14.67
C THR A 7 2.80 -5.77 13.50
N LEU A 8 3.22 -5.49 12.27
CA LEU A 8 2.56 -5.98 11.07
C LEU A 8 2.45 -7.51 11.08
N PRO A 9 1.34 -8.08 10.59
CA PRO A 9 1.21 -9.52 10.46
C PRO A 9 2.22 -10.05 9.43
N ASP A 10 2.82 -11.19 9.73
CA ASP A 10 3.76 -11.86 8.84
C ASP A 10 3.00 -12.65 7.77
N THR A 11 2.57 -11.94 6.73
CA THR A 11 1.92 -12.51 5.55
C THR A 11 2.84 -12.41 4.33
N HIS A 12 2.49 -13.14 3.27
CA HIS A 12 3.14 -12.99 1.97
C HIS A 12 2.31 -12.09 1.06
N LEU A 13 2.97 -11.15 0.40
CA LEU A 13 2.40 -10.30 -0.63
C LEU A 13 3.14 -10.52 -1.94
N PHE A 14 2.58 -9.98 -3.04
CA PHE A 14 3.17 -10.14 -4.37
C PHE A 14 3.45 -8.79 -5.00
N GLU A 15 4.57 -8.67 -5.70
CA GLU A 15 4.86 -7.55 -6.61
C GLU A 15 5.23 -8.11 -7.97
N TYR A 16 4.82 -7.43 -9.03
CA TYR A 16 5.19 -7.83 -10.38
C TYR A 16 6.56 -7.27 -10.74
N ILE A 17 7.49 -8.16 -11.11
CA ILE A 17 8.84 -7.79 -11.54
C ILE A 17 8.86 -7.62 -13.06
N ASN A 18 9.10 -6.37 -13.52
CA ASN A 18 9.15 -6.02 -14.95
C ASN A 18 10.55 -6.19 -15.56
N ASP A 19 11.59 -6.08 -14.74
CA ASP A 19 12.98 -6.18 -15.18
C ASP A 19 13.63 -7.40 -14.53
N ALA A 20 14.19 -8.29 -15.35
CA ALA A 20 14.89 -9.46 -14.85
C ALA A 20 16.18 -9.03 -14.15
N THR A 21 16.22 -9.15 -12.82
CA THR A 21 17.44 -9.05 -12.03
C THR A 21 17.93 -10.44 -11.63
N GLU A 22 19.20 -10.56 -11.24
CA GLU A 22 19.76 -11.83 -10.76
C GLU A 22 18.92 -12.35 -9.57
N GLY A 23 18.32 -13.53 -9.73
CA GLY A 23 17.45 -14.14 -8.71
C GLY A 23 15.97 -13.77 -8.75
N CYS A 24 15.52 -12.87 -9.64
CA CYS A 24 14.10 -12.56 -9.83
C CYS A 24 13.61 -12.97 -11.22
N THR A 25 12.53 -13.76 -11.27
CA THR A 25 11.84 -14.09 -12.53
C THR A 25 10.86 -12.97 -12.89
N LEU A 26 10.76 -12.66 -14.18
CA LEU A 26 9.71 -11.78 -14.70
C LEU A 26 8.33 -12.31 -14.28
N GLY A 27 7.47 -11.40 -13.81
CA GLY A 27 6.13 -11.75 -13.36
C GLY A 27 5.90 -11.55 -11.86
N PRO A 28 4.79 -12.07 -11.31
CA PRO A 28 4.49 -12.00 -9.89
C PRO A 28 5.57 -12.70 -9.06
N SER A 29 6.16 -11.99 -8.11
CA SER A 29 7.11 -12.50 -7.13
C SER A 29 6.57 -12.30 -5.73
N ALA A 30 6.60 -13.36 -4.91
CA ALA A 30 6.17 -13.32 -3.53
C ALA A 30 7.26 -12.77 -2.61
N PHE A 31 6.87 -12.06 -1.55
CA PHE A 31 7.79 -11.64 -0.48
C PHE A 31 7.10 -11.64 0.89
N SER A 32 7.88 -11.84 1.96
CA SER A 32 7.39 -11.65 3.34
C SER A 32 7.30 -10.17 3.70
N VAL A 33 6.15 -9.76 4.24
CA VAL A 33 5.96 -8.39 4.77
C VAL A 33 6.97 -8.09 5.86
N ARG A 34 7.24 -9.04 6.75
CA ARG A 34 8.17 -8.87 7.86
C ARG A 34 9.60 -8.63 7.36
N GLU A 35 10.08 -9.45 6.44
CA GLU A 35 11.43 -9.30 5.88
C GLU A 35 11.57 -7.99 5.11
N GLN A 36 10.54 -7.60 4.35
CA GLN A 36 10.61 -6.41 3.52
C GLN A 36 10.50 -5.09 4.31
N THR A 37 9.93 -5.11 5.52
CA THR A 37 9.78 -3.94 6.40
C THR A 37 10.82 -3.87 7.53
N ALA A 38 11.61 -4.93 7.75
CA ALA A 38 12.65 -4.97 8.77
C ALA A 38 13.71 -3.88 8.53
N GLY A 39 14.03 -3.12 9.58
CA GLY A 39 15.02 -2.05 9.54
C GLY A 39 14.68 -0.85 8.64
N LYS A 40 13.46 -0.78 8.10
CA LYS A 40 13.01 0.30 7.20
C LYS A 40 11.89 1.12 7.82
N ARG A 41 11.76 2.36 7.37
CA ARG A 41 10.57 3.19 7.50
C ARG A 41 9.77 3.11 6.20
N VAL A 42 8.58 2.51 6.27
CA VAL A 42 7.72 2.25 5.11
C VAL A 42 6.38 2.95 5.29
N VAL A 43 5.95 3.68 4.26
CA VAL A 43 4.56 4.18 4.17
C VAL A 43 3.74 3.16 3.41
N ILE A 44 2.70 2.62 4.04
CA ILE A 44 1.78 1.67 3.40
C ILE A 44 0.41 2.32 3.33
N PHE A 45 -0.12 2.49 2.12
CA PHE A 45 -1.51 2.91 1.92
C PHE A 45 -2.30 1.81 1.22
N GLY A 46 -3.40 1.41 1.85
CA GLY A 46 -4.34 0.43 1.33
C GLY A 46 -5.52 1.11 0.65
N LEU A 47 -6.04 0.50 -0.42
CA LEU A 47 -7.21 1.03 -1.13
C LEU A 47 -8.13 -0.05 -1.71
N PRO A 48 -9.41 0.30 -1.98
CA PRO A 48 -10.41 -0.70 -2.38
C PRO A 48 -10.16 -1.43 -3.70
N GLY A 49 -9.45 -0.82 -4.65
CA GLY A 49 -9.17 -1.49 -5.92
C GLY A 49 -8.46 -0.63 -6.95
N ALA A 50 -7.59 -1.28 -7.71
CA ALA A 50 -6.99 -0.74 -8.93
C ALA A 50 -8.07 -0.29 -9.93
N PHE A 51 -7.73 0.72 -10.75
CA PHE A 51 -8.60 1.32 -11.77
C PHE A 51 -9.92 1.96 -11.28
N THR A 52 -10.17 2.04 -9.96
CA THR A 52 -11.36 2.73 -9.43
C THR A 52 -11.17 4.25 -9.33
N LEU A 53 -12.26 5.03 -9.43
CA LEU A 53 -12.22 6.48 -9.64
C LEU A 53 -11.30 7.25 -8.67
N THR A 54 -11.60 7.25 -7.36
CA THR A 54 -10.80 8.01 -6.37
C THR A 54 -9.38 7.46 -6.24
N CYS A 55 -9.20 6.15 -6.40
CA CYS A 55 -7.89 5.52 -6.31
C CYS A 55 -6.97 5.97 -7.45
N SER A 56 -7.50 6.02 -8.67
CA SER A 56 -6.74 6.38 -9.89
C SER A 56 -6.61 7.87 -10.13
N SER A 57 -7.54 8.68 -9.63
CA SER A 57 -7.52 10.14 -9.88
C SER A 57 -6.89 10.96 -8.76
N LYS A 58 -6.75 10.39 -7.55
CA LYS A 58 -6.30 11.14 -6.36
C LYS A 58 -5.32 10.37 -5.49
N HIS A 59 -5.72 9.18 -5.01
CA HIS A 59 -4.98 8.52 -3.93
C HIS A 59 -3.56 8.11 -4.35
N LEU A 60 -3.44 7.23 -5.35
CA LEU A 60 -2.13 6.80 -5.84
C LEU A 60 -1.33 7.95 -6.50
N PRO A 61 -1.92 8.78 -7.39
CA PRO A 61 -1.19 9.92 -7.96
C PRO A 61 -0.61 10.87 -6.90
N GLY A 62 -1.33 11.13 -5.81
CA GLY A 62 -0.82 11.97 -4.73
C GLY A 62 0.45 11.41 -4.07
N TYR A 63 0.57 10.09 -3.92
CA TYR A 63 1.79 9.45 -3.43
C TYR A 63 2.91 9.41 -4.48
N VAL A 64 2.56 9.28 -5.76
CA VAL A 64 3.53 9.39 -6.87
C VAL A 64 4.14 10.78 -6.93
N ASP A 65 3.33 11.83 -6.79
CA ASP A 65 3.78 13.22 -6.80
C ASP A 65 4.61 13.57 -5.55
N ALA A 66 4.22 13.05 -4.38
CA ALA A 66 4.89 13.31 -3.11
C ALA A 66 6.09 12.38 -2.82
N SER A 67 6.45 11.47 -3.73
CA SER A 67 7.44 10.41 -3.44
C SER A 67 8.80 10.96 -3.05
N ALA A 68 9.24 12.04 -3.69
CA ALA A 68 10.52 12.69 -3.38
C ALA A 68 10.50 13.35 -1.99
N ASP A 69 9.39 13.99 -1.62
CA ASP A 69 9.25 14.64 -0.31
C ASP A 69 9.17 13.59 0.81
N LEU A 70 8.46 12.47 0.57
CA LEU A 70 8.42 11.34 1.50
C LEU A 70 9.81 10.73 1.70
N ALA A 71 10.58 10.53 0.62
CA ALA A 71 11.96 10.06 0.71
C ALA A 71 12.86 11.06 1.46
N ALA A 72 12.71 12.36 1.21
CA ALA A 72 13.43 13.41 1.93
C ALA A 72 13.07 13.45 3.44
N ALA A 73 11.86 13.03 3.80
CA ALA A 73 11.43 12.84 5.19
C ALA A 73 11.88 11.50 5.81
N GLY A 74 12.73 10.73 5.12
CA GLY A 74 13.32 9.49 5.62
C GLY A 74 12.45 8.25 5.44
N VAL A 75 11.47 8.28 4.53
CA VAL A 75 10.73 7.07 4.12
C VAL A 75 11.59 6.30 3.11
N ASP A 76 11.90 5.05 3.43
CA ASP A 76 12.66 4.17 2.54
C ASP A 76 11.80 3.69 1.38
N GLU A 77 10.53 3.36 1.64
CA GLU A 77 9.63 2.81 0.62
C GLU A 77 8.18 3.26 0.83
N VAL A 78 7.46 3.42 -0.29
CA VAL A 78 6.02 3.70 -0.32
C VAL A 78 5.30 2.55 -1.01
N TRP A 79 4.33 1.92 -0.35
CA TRP A 79 3.58 0.77 -0.86
C TRP A 79 2.11 1.12 -1.08
N CYS A 80 1.63 0.84 -2.29
CA CYS A 80 0.21 0.82 -2.63
C CYS A 80 -0.30 -0.62 -2.52
N VAL A 81 -1.12 -0.91 -1.50
CA VAL A 81 -1.68 -2.25 -1.28
C VAL A 81 -3.14 -2.30 -1.75
N SER A 82 -3.49 -3.35 -2.50
CA SER A 82 -4.89 -3.62 -2.82
C SER A 82 -5.19 -5.11 -2.95
N VAL A 83 -6.46 -5.47 -2.75
CA VAL A 83 -7.01 -6.80 -3.03
C VAL A 83 -7.25 -6.93 -4.53
N ASN A 84 -6.14 -7.00 -5.26
CA ASN A 84 -6.01 -7.19 -6.69
C ASN A 84 -4.77 -8.06 -6.92
N ASP A 85 -4.77 -8.87 -7.98
CA ASP A 85 -3.59 -9.66 -8.35
C ASP A 85 -2.44 -8.79 -8.90
N ALA A 86 -1.24 -9.34 -8.89
CA ALA A 86 -0.03 -8.62 -9.27
C ALA A 86 -0.01 -8.18 -10.75
N PHE A 87 -0.68 -8.89 -11.67
CA PHE A 87 -0.75 -8.47 -13.07
C PHE A 87 -1.55 -7.17 -13.20
N VAL A 88 -2.71 -7.10 -12.54
CA VAL A 88 -3.55 -5.89 -12.51
C VAL A 88 -2.83 -4.75 -11.81
N MET A 89 -2.20 -5.00 -10.66
CA MET A 89 -1.44 -3.99 -9.92
C MET A 89 -0.28 -3.43 -10.76
N ASN A 90 0.41 -4.28 -11.53
CA ASN A 90 1.46 -3.86 -12.45
C ASN A 90 0.95 -2.94 -13.55
N ALA A 91 -0.06 -3.41 -14.30
CA ALA A 91 -0.63 -2.65 -15.41
C ALA A 91 -1.16 -1.29 -14.94
N TRP A 92 -1.78 -1.25 -13.76
CA TRP A 92 -2.27 -0.01 -13.17
C TRP A 92 -1.13 0.94 -12.76
N GLY A 93 -0.06 0.40 -12.15
CA GLY A 93 1.13 1.17 -11.80
C GLY A 93 1.83 1.78 -13.00
N GLN A 94 1.88 1.07 -14.13
CA GLN A 94 2.43 1.58 -15.39
C GLN A 94 1.60 2.76 -15.93
N VAL A 95 0.27 2.64 -15.92
CA VAL A 95 -0.64 3.72 -16.37
C VAL A 95 -0.50 4.97 -15.52
N LEU A 96 -0.16 4.83 -14.23
CA LEU A 96 -0.04 5.93 -13.28
C LEU A 96 1.41 6.28 -12.94
N GLU A 97 2.37 5.80 -13.74
CA GLU A 97 3.80 6.15 -13.64
C GLU A 97 4.40 5.95 -12.23
N ALA A 98 3.98 4.88 -11.56
CA ALA A 98 4.39 4.56 -10.18
C ALA A 98 5.83 4.03 -10.06
N ALA A 99 6.42 3.56 -11.17
CA ALA A 99 7.74 2.92 -11.18
C ALA A 99 8.82 3.80 -10.53
N GLY A 100 9.57 3.23 -9.59
CA GLY A 100 10.63 3.92 -8.84
C GLY A 100 10.13 4.91 -7.77
N LYS A 101 8.80 5.06 -7.61
CA LYS A 101 8.19 6.02 -6.67
C LYS A 101 7.28 5.34 -5.65
N VAL A 102 6.42 4.42 -6.11
CA VAL A 102 5.48 3.65 -5.30
C VAL A 102 5.52 2.19 -5.74
N ARG A 103 5.75 1.29 -4.79
CA ARG A 103 5.67 -0.16 -5.01
C ARG A 103 4.21 -0.59 -5.10
N MET A 104 3.90 -1.39 -6.11
CA MET A 104 2.53 -1.79 -6.42
C MET A 104 2.28 -3.21 -5.89
N ILE A 105 1.74 -3.29 -4.68
CA ILE A 105 1.70 -4.52 -3.89
C ILE A 105 0.33 -5.19 -3.97
N SER A 106 0.33 -6.43 -4.46
CA SER A 106 -0.83 -7.30 -4.57
C SER A 106 -1.05 -8.10 -3.29
N ASP A 107 -2.22 -7.89 -2.69
CA ASP A 107 -2.83 -8.75 -1.68
C ASP A 107 -4.02 -9.52 -2.29
N GLY A 108 -3.78 -10.22 -3.40
CA GLY A 108 -4.83 -10.84 -4.22
C GLY A 108 -5.74 -11.84 -3.48
N ASN A 109 -5.27 -12.43 -2.39
CA ASN A 109 -6.05 -13.34 -1.53
C ASN A 109 -6.72 -12.62 -0.34
N ALA A 110 -6.46 -11.32 -0.17
CA ALA A 110 -6.83 -10.52 0.99
C ALA A 110 -6.23 -10.98 2.34
N ASP A 111 -5.21 -11.85 2.33
CA ASP A 111 -4.64 -12.43 3.55
C ASP A 111 -4.08 -11.34 4.48
N PHE A 112 -3.37 -10.36 3.91
CA PHE A 112 -2.83 -9.24 4.68
C PHE A 112 -3.94 -8.32 5.18
N THR A 113 -4.86 -7.94 4.30
CA THR A 113 -6.00 -7.07 4.61
C THR A 113 -6.89 -7.67 5.71
N LEU A 114 -7.16 -8.98 5.65
CA LEU A 114 -7.92 -9.72 6.66
C LEU A 114 -7.15 -9.81 7.98
N ALA A 115 -5.84 -10.08 7.95
CA ALA A 115 -5.00 -10.14 9.13
C ALA A 115 -4.91 -8.78 9.85
N LEU A 116 -4.85 -7.68 9.10
CA LEU A 116 -4.96 -6.33 9.64
C LEU A 116 -6.36 -6.02 10.18
N GLY A 117 -7.38 -6.80 9.81
CA GLY A 117 -8.79 -6.51 10.11
C GLY A 117 -9.27 -5.22 9.45
N LEU A 118 -8.74 -4.90 8.26
CA LEU A 118 -9.05 -3.71 7.46
C LEU A 118 -9.80 -4.08 6.18
N TYR A 119 -10.60 -5.14 6.20
CA TYR A 119 -11.44 -5.54 5.07
C TYR A 119 -12.81 -4.84 5.09
N GLN A 120 -13.46 -4.80 3.93
CA GLN A 120 -14.84 -4.38 3.75
C GLN A 120 -15.52 -5.20 2.64
N ASP A 121 -16.82 -5.40 2.77
CA ASP A 121 -17.62 -6.08 1.74
C ASP A 121 -18.21 -5.05 0.75
N LEU A 122 -17.72 -5.09 -0.49
CA LEU A 122 -18.20 -4.28 -1.60
C LEU A 122 -18.94 -5.13 -2.66
N SER A 123 -19.53 -6.26 -2.27
CA SER A 123 -20.29 -7.15 -3.16
C SER A 123 -21.47 -6.45 -3.84
N ARG A 124 -22.09 -5.45 -3.18
CA ARG A 124 -23.14 -4.62 -3.80
C ARG A 124 -22.67 -3.82 -5.01
N LEU A 125 -21.36 -3.59 -5.14
CA LEU A 125 -20.71 -2.94 -6.28
C LEU A 125 -20.05 -3.96 -7.22
N GLY A 126 -20.27 -5.27 -7.01
CA GLY A 126 -19.64 -6.33 -7.79
C GLY A 126 -18.14 -6.53 -7.51
N MET A 127 -17.63 -6.03 -6.38
CA MET A 127 -16.20 -6.05 -6.08
C MET A 127 -15.79 -7.16 -5.09
N GLY A 128 -16.74 -7.74 -4.35
CA GLY A 128 -16.47 -8.73 -3.31
C GLY A 128 -15.79 -8.12 -2.09
N CYS A 129 -14.99 -8.94 -1.38
CA CYS A 129 -14.17 -8.52 -0.26
C CYS A 129 -12.99 -7.66 -0.74
N ARG A 130 -12.80 -6.47 -0.17
CA ARG A 130 -11.74 -5.51 -0.52
C ARG A 130 -11.11 -4.88 0.71
N SER A 131 -9.98 -4.20 0.51
CA SER A 131 -9.38 -3.37 1.55
C SER A 131 -10.22 -2.11 1.81
N GLN A 132 -10.29 -1.69 3.07
CA GLN A 132 -10.61 -0.33 3.46
C GLN A 132 -9.55 0.63 2.91
N ARG A 133 -9.89 1.92 2.82
CA ARG A 133 -8.90 2.94 2.50
C ARG A 133 -8.18 3.32 3.80
N TYR A 134 -6.88 3.17 3.82
CA TYR A 134 -6.06 3.51 4.98
C TYR A 134 -4.67 3.96 4.55
N ALA A 135 -3.95 4.60 5.46
CA ALA A 135 -2.53 4.85 5.35
C ALA A 135 -1.86 4.69 6.71
N MET A 136 -0.67 4.11 6.75
CA MET A 136 0.10 3.89 7.96
C MET A 136 1.59 4.11 7.70
N VAL A 137 2.27 4.73 8.67
CA VAL A 137 3.73 4.75 8.74
C VAL A 137 4.16 3.58 9.60
N VAL A 138 5.08 2.78 9.07
CA VAL A 138 5.63 1.59 9.71
C VAL A 138 7.13 1.77 9.86
N GLU A 139 7.67 1.44 11.03
CA GLU A 139 9.13 1.42 11.26
C GLU A 139 9.52 0.09 11.87
N ASP A 140 10.48 -0.59 11.24
CA ASP A 140 10.94 -1.92 11.66
C ASP A 140 9.77 -2.90 11.90
N GLY A 141 8.84 -2.91 10.95
CA GLY A 141 7.62 -3.72 11.00
C GLY A 141 6.59 -3.30 12.05
N MET A 142 6.79 -2.21 12.80
CA MET A 142 5.83 -1.71 13.81
C MET A 142 5.03 -0.50 13.30
N VAL A 143 3.72 -0.51 13.49
CA VAL A 143 2.82 0.60 13.11
C VAL A 143 3.05 1.80 14.03
N LYS A 144 3.47 2.94 13.47
CA LYS A 144 3.69 4.20 14.18
C LYS A 144 2.51 5.16 14.07
N THR A 145 1.90 5.22 12.90
CA THR A 145 0.66 5.97 12.66
C THR A 145 -0.32 5.09 11.89
N LEU A 146 -1.61 5.32 12.08
CA LEU A 146 -2.66 4.61 11.36
C LEU A 146 -3.86 5.53 11.15
N ASN A 147 -4.13 5.81 9.88
CA ASN A 147 -5.28 6.58 9.44
C ASN A 147 -6.18 5.63 8.63
N VAL A 148 -7.42 5.44 9.07
CA VAL A 148 -8.41 4.59 8.39
C VAL A 148 -9.61 5.45 8.03
N GLU A 149 -9.98 5.45 6.75
CA GLU A 149 -11.12 6.22 6.28
C GLU A 149 -12.44 5.56 6.66
N MET A 150 -13.43 6.40 6.93
CA MET A 150 -14.82 5.95 6.88
C MET A 150 -15.20 5.51 5.45
N PRO A 151 -16.15 4.57 5.29
CA PRO A 151 -16.57 4.11 3.97
C PRO A 151 -16.93 5.26 3.02
N GLY A 152 -16.31 5.28 1.84
CA GLY A 152 -16.52 6.31 0.82
C GLY A 152 -15.78 7.63 1.05
N LYS A 153 -14.99 7.76 2.13
CA LYS A 153 -14.18 8.95 2.43
C LYS A 153 -12.74 8.85 1.90
N PHE A 154 -12.11 10.03 1.85
CA PHE A 154 -10.71 10.26 1.51
C PHE A 154 -10.32 11.64 2.03
N GLU A 155 -10.04 11.70 3.33
CA GLU A 155 -9.86 12.94 4.10
C GLU A 155 -8.55 12.94 4.90
N THR A 156 -7.99 11.77 5.21
CA THR A 156 -6.86 11.61 6.14
C THR A 156 -5.80 10.62 5.67
N THR A 157 -6.02 9.90 4.57
CA THR A 157 -5.04 8.93 4.02
C THR A 157 -4.31 9.45 2.79
N ASP A 158 -4.42 10.74 2.46
CA ASP A 158 -3.65 11.32 1.37
C ASP A 158 -2.17 11.52 1.75
N ALA A 159 -1.31 11.58 0.74
CA ALA A 159 0.13 11.69 0.94
C ALA A 159 0.56 12.94 1.73
N ARG A 160 -0.16 14.07 1.57
CA ARG A 160 0.16 15.30 2.29
C ARG A 160 -0.14 15.13 3.79
N THR A 161 -1.28 14.55 4.13
CA THR A 161 -1.60 14.25 5.54
C THR A 161 -0.53 13.35 6.15
N ILE A 162 -0.10 12.30 5.44
CA ILE A 162 0.97 11.41 5.94
C ILE A 162 2.31 12.14 6.08
N LEU A 163 2.70 12.97 5.11
CA LEU A 163 3.94 13.74 5.18
C LEU A 163 3.99 14.64 6.42
N LEU A 164 2.87 15.27 6.80
CA LEU A 164 2.80 16.08 8.02
C LEU A 164 3.07 15.25 9.28
N THR A 165 2.58 14.00 9.35
CA THR A 165 2.84 13.14 10.52
C THR A 165 4.31 12.78 10.69
N LEU A 166 5.08 12.72 9.60
CA LEU A 166 6.51 12.40 9.62
C LEU A 166 7.37 13.57 10.10
N GLN A 167 6.90 14.80 9.93
CA GLN A 167 7.64 16.01 10.32
C GLN A 167 7.50 16.34 11.81
N GLU A 168 6.54 15.71 12.49
CA GLU A 168 6.26 15.89 13.93
C GLU A 168 6.95 14.84 14.82
N SER A 169 7.61 13.85 14.22
CA SER A 169 8.21 12.67 14.87
C SER A 169 9.73 12.79 15.04
#